data_AF-A0A133KFK9-F1
#
_entry.id   AF-A0A133KFK9-F1
#
_cell.length_a   1.000
_cell.length_b   1.000
_cell.length_c   1.000
_cell.angle_alpha   90.00
_cell.angle_beta   90.00
_cell.angle_gamma   90.00
#
_symmetry.space_group_name_H-M   'P 1'
#
loop_
_entity.id
_entity.type
_entity.pdbx_description
1 polymer ?
#
loop_
_entity_poly.entity_id
_entity_poly.type
_entity_poly.pdbx_seq_one_letter_code
_entity_poly.pdbx_strand_id
1 'polypeptide(L)'
;MARLQELQEAKEKAQVVLKSTDEALNFLKSASNWSLFDLLGGEGITSLMKRSKIKKANKEIERMTWELEELRKELKDVDISLPLEISDTMEDNFFDVFFDNIFTDLRVNGEIKKKLAELRDFRQNIEELIQRLDQEININ
;
A
#
# COMPACT_ATOMS: atom_id res chain seq x y z
N MET A 1 -23.12 12.51 -1.16
CA MET A 1 -23.90 11.73 -2.14
C MET A 1 -24.74 10.71 -1.36
N ALA A 2 -25.27 9.64 -1.94
CA ALA A 2 -25.89 8.58 -1.14
C ALA A 2 -24.77 7.77 -0.44
N ARG A 3 -24.90 7.45 0.85
CA ARG A 3 -23.87 6.72 1.64
C ARG A 3 -23.32 5.48 0.92
N LEU A 4 -24.18 4.72 0.25
CA LEU A 4 -23.80 3.54 -0.53
C LEU A 4 -22.85 3.87 -1.70
N GLN A 5 -23.04 5.01 -2.35
CA GLN A 5 -22.17 5.48 -3.42
C GLN A 5 -20.78 5.83 -2.87
N GLU A 6 -20.72 6.57 -1.76
CA GLU A 6 -19.46 6.94 -1.09
C GLU A 6 -18.66 5.69 -0.66
N LEU A 7 -19.34 4.68 -0.12
CA LEU A 7 -18.75 3.37 0.23
C LEU A 7 -18.15 2.65 -0.99
N GLN A 8 -18.85 2.69 -2.14
CA GLN A 8 -18.37 2.09 -3.38
C GLN A 8 -17.15 2.84 -3.93
N GLU A 9 -17.17 4.18 -3.90
CA GLU A 9 -16.05 5.01 -4.32
C GLU A 9 -14.81 4.75 -3.45
N ALA A 10 -14.97 4.69 -2.12
CA ALA A 10 -13.88 4.32 -1.20
C ALA A 10 -13.32 2.91 -1.51
N LYS A 11 -14.19 1.93 -1.78
CA LYS A 11 -13.76 0.57 -2.14
C LYS A 11 -12.96 0.55 -3.44
N GLU A 12 -13.42 1.28 -4.46
CA GLU A 12 -12.72 1.39 -5.74
C GLU A 12 -11.31 1.99 -5.55
N LYS A 13 -11.18 3.06 -4.75
CA LYS A 13 -9.87 3.64 -4.43
C LYS A 13 -8.98 2.65 -3.67
N ALA A 14 -9.52 1.91 -2.71
CA ALA A 14 -8.75 0.91 -1.96
C ALA A 14 -8.22 -0.21 -2.85
N GLN A 15 -9.01 -0.67 -3.83
CA GLN A 15 -8.58 -1.65 -4.83
C GLN A 15 -7.47 -1.11 -5.74
N VAL A 16 -7.53 0.18 -6.09
CA VAL A 16 -6.48 0.85 -6.86
C VAL A 16 -5.16 0.87 -6.07
N VAL A 17 -5.20 1.26 -4.79
CA VAL A 17 -4.03 1.23 -3.88
C VAL A 17 -3.46 -0.19 -3.77
N LEU A 18 -4.33 -1.20 -3.60
CA LEU A 18 -3.91 -2.60 -3.52
C LEU A 18 -3.13 -3.04 -4.76
N LYS A 19 -3.63 -2.67 -5.95
CA LYS A 19 -2.98 -2.98 -7.22
C LYS A 19 -1.59 -2.36 -7.32
N SER A 20 -1.45 -1.07 -6.99
CA SER A 20 -0.14 -0.39 -7.03
C SER A 20 0.84 -0.97 -6.01
N THR A 21 0.33 -1.40 -4.85
CA THR A 21 1.11 -2.15 -3.85
C THR A 21 1.68 -3.45 -4.42
N ASP A 22 0.85 -4.22 -5.12
CA ASP A 22 1.26 -5.47 -5.77
C ASP A 22 2.32 -5.23 -6.86
N GLU A 23 2.18 -4.16 -7.65
CA GLU A 23 3.16 -3.77 -8.65
C GLU A 23 4.51 -3.40 -8.01
N ALA A 24 4.51 -2.60 -6.93
CA ALA A 24 5.71 -2.27 -6.17
C ALA A 24 6.39 -3.52 -5.58
N LEU A 25 5.62 -4.43 -4.97
CA LEU A 25 6.09 -5.72 -4.45
C LEU A 25 6.75 -6.56 -5.55
N ASN A 26 6.17 -6.61 -6.75
CA ASN A 26 6.71 -7.36 -7.87
C ASN A 26 8.05 -6.81 -8.37
N PHE A 27 8.19 -5.48 -8.42
CA PHE A 27 9.46 -4.85 -8.77
C PHE A 27 10.55 -5.09 -7.73
N LEU A 28 10.21 -5.04 -6.43
CA LEU A 28 11.15 -5.30 -5.34
C LEU A 28 11.54 -6.77 -5.23
N LYS A 29 10.60 -7.72 -5.40
CA LYS A 29 10.92 -9.16 -5.46
C LYS A 29 11.88 -9.44 -6.60
N SER A 30 11.64 -8.84 -7.77
CA SER A 30 12.55 -8.92 -8.91
C SER A 30 13.94 -8.39 -8.54
N ALA A 31 14.02 -7.19 -7.92
CA ALA A 31 15.30 -6.60 -7.51
C ALA A 31 16.05 -7.44 -6.46
N SER A 32 15.33 -8.05 -5.52
CA SER A 32 15.90 -8.96 -4.50
C SER A 32 16.48 -10.22 -5.13
N ASN A 33 15.78 -10.82 -6.08
CA ASN A 33 16.23 -12.05 -6.75
C ASN A 33 17.51 -11.80 -7.55
N TRP A 34 17.60 -10.69 -8.29
CA TRP A 34 18.83 -10.29 -8.98
C TRP A 34 20.02 -10.08 -8.03
N SER A 35 19.78 -9.60 -6.81
CA SER A 35 20.82 -9.46 -5.78
C SER A 35 21.32 -10.81 -5.21
N LEU A 36 20.56 -11.90 -5.35
CA LEU A 36 20.99 -13.24 -4.96
C LEU A 36 21.81 -13.90 -6.07
N PHE A 37 21.48 -13.62 -7.35
CA PHE A 37 22.32 -14.03 -8.48
C PHE A 37 23.72 -13.39 -8.41
N ASP A 38 23.84 -12.16 -7.92
CA ASP A 38 25.13 -11.48 -7.66
C ASP A 38 26.06 -12.25 -6.71
N LEU A 39 25.51 -12.98 -5.73
CA LEU A 39 26.29 -13.74 -4.76
C LEU A 39 26.78 -15.10 -5.31
N LEU A 40 26.25 -15.54 -6.45
CA LEU A 40 26.54 -16.85 -7.04
C LEU A 40 27.31 -16.78 -8.37
N GLY A 41 27.52 -15.60 -8.97
CA GLY A 41 28.28 -15.50 -10.23
C GLY A 41 28.54 -14.08 -10.75
N GLY A 42 29.67 -13.49 -10.37
CA GLY A 42 30.52 -12.58 -11.16
C GLY A 42 29.92 -11.39 -11.95
N GLU A 43 30.12 -10.19 -11.39
CA GLU A 43 30.52 -8.90 -11.99
C GLU A 43 29.89 -8.36 -13.30
N GLY A 44 29.21 -7.20 -13.18
CA GLY A 44 29.28 -6.12 -14.19
C GLY A 44 27.95 -5.44 -14.55
N ILE A 45 26.92 -6.21 -14.92
CA ILE A 45 25.67 -5.68 -15.50
C ILE A 45 24.55 -5.49 -14.44
N THR A 46 24.71 -6.11 -13.28
CA THR A 46 23.66 -6.32 -12.27
C THR A 46 23.28 -5.07 -11.49
N SER A 47 24.22 -4.13 -11.30
CA SER A 47 23.91 -2.85 -10.65
C SER A 47 22.89 -2.00 -11.42
N LEU A 48 22.91 -2.06 -12.76
CA LEU A 48 21.98 -1.29 -13.60
C LEU A 48 20.58 -1.88 -13.58
N MET A 49 20.46 -3.21 -13.62
CA MET A 49 19.17 -3.89 -13.51
C MET A 49 18.55 -3.68 -12.13
N LYS A 50 19.33 -3.84 -11.05
CA LYS A 50 18.89 -3.55 -9.68
C LYS A 50 18.41 -2.10 -9.55
N ARG A 51 19.22 -1.14 -10.03
CA ARG A 51 18.84 0.29 -10.04
C ARG A 51 17.56 0.56 -10.82
N SER A 52 17.40 -0.07 -11.99
CA SER A 52 16.19 0.08 -12.82
C SER A 52 14.94 -0.46 -12.11
N LYS A 53 15.03 -1.64 -11.47
CA LYS A 53 13.92 -2.22 -10.71
C LYS A 53 13.58 -1.41 -9.46
N ILE A 54 14.57 -0.92 -8.73
CA ILE A 54 14.36 0.01 -7.60
C ILE A 54 13.70 1.30 -8.07
N LYS A 55 14.12 1.87 -9.20
CA LYS A 55 13.49 3.07 -9.77
C LYS A 55 12.02 2.83 -10.12
N LYS A 56 11.70 1.67 -10.70
CA LYS A 56 10.31 1.28 -10.99
C LYS A 56 9.49 1.10 -9.71
N ALA A 57 10.03 0.40 -8.70
CA ALA A 57 9.38 0.26 -7.41
C ALA A 57 9.09 1.63 -6.76
N ASN A 58 10.07 2.53 -6.74
CA ASN A 58 9.89 3.88 -6.20
C ASN A 58 8.82 4.68 -6.97
N LYS A 59 8.72 4.50 -8.29
CA LYS A 59 7.66 5.13 -9.10
C LYS A 59 6.28 4.60 -8.72
N GLU A 60 6.14 3.28 -8.53
CA GLU A 60 4.85 2.73 -8.08
C GLU A 60 4.53 3.14 -6.64
N ILE A 61 5.52 3.26 -5.76
CA ILE A 61 5.34 3.79 -4.40
C ILE A 61 4.87 5.25 -4.43
N GLU A 62 5.43 6.08 -5.29
CA GLU A 62 5.02 7.48 -5.48
C GLU A 62 3.59 7.58 -6.04
N ARG A 63 3.22 6.68 -6.95
CA ARG A 63 1.86 6.58 -7.45
C ARG A 63 0.89 6.13 -6.37
N MET A 64 1.23 5.07 -5.65
CA MET A 64 0.45 4.51 -4.55
C MET A 64 0.23 5.55 -3.45
N THR A 65 1.23 6.37 -3.16
CA THR A 65 1.17 7.54 -2.27
C THR A 65 0.03 8.48 -2.69
N TRP A 66 -0.06 8.86 -3.97
CA TRP A 66 -1.16 9.70 -4.46
C TRP A 66 -2.52 8.99 -4.39
N GLU A 67 -2.59 7.71 -4.72
CA GLU A 67 -3.84 6.93 -4.66
C GLU A 67 -4.35 6.77 -3.22
N LEU A 68 -3.42 6.68 -2.28
CA LEU A 68 -3.69 6.58 -0.85
C LEU A 68 -4.27 7.88 -0.29
N GLU A 69 -3.78 9.02 -0.76
CA GLU A 69 -4.36 10.34 -0.44
C GLU A 69 -5.79 10.49 -0.94
N GLU A 70 -6.09 9.97 -2.13
CA GLU A 70 -7.46 9.96 -2.66
C GLU A 70 -8.35 9.03 -1.84
N LEU A 71 -7.89 7.83 -1.50
CA LEU A 71 -8.60 6.91 -0.61
C LEU A 71 -8.90 7.56 0.74
N ARG A 72 -7.93 8.27 1.33
CA ARG A 72 -8.12 8.99 2.60
C ARG A 72 -9.25 10.01 2.53
N LYS A 73 -9.44 10.68 1.39
CA LYS A 73 -10.53 11.64 1.20
C LYS A 73 -11.88 10.93 1.16
N GLU A 74 -12.02 9.88 0.35
CA GLU A 74 -13.30 9.15 0.26
C GLU A 74 -13.67 8.56 1.63
N LEU A 75 -12.71 7.96 2.33
CA LEU A 75 -12.94 7.40 3.67
C LEU A 75 -13.32 8.44 4.73
N LYS A 76 -12.99 9.72 4.54
CA LYS A 76 -13.42 10.78 5.46
C LYS A 76 -14.89 11.15 5.25
N ASP A 77 -15.36 11.03 4.01
CA ASP A 77 -16.75 11.33 3.65
C ASP A 77 -17.68 10.16 3.99
N VAL A 78 -17.14 8.93 4.03
CA VAL A 78 -17.79 7.77 4.63
C VAL A 78 -17.44 7.73 6.10
N ASP A 79 -18.29 8.25 6.98
CA ASP A 79 -18.14 8.08 8.43
C ASP A 79 -18.27 6.56 8.76
N ILE A 80 -17.18 5.80 8.61
CA ILE A 80 -17.12 4.36 8.89
C ILE A 80 -17.10 4.25 10.40
N SER A 81 -18.25 4.42 11.03
CA SER A 81 -18.43 4.02 12.42
C SER A 81 -18.35 2.49 12.47
N LEU A 82 -17.15 1.95 12.70
CA LEU A 82 -16.97 0.50 12.83
C LEU A 82 -17.80 0.02 14.04
N PRO A 83 -18.77 -0.88 13.84
CA PRO A 83 -19.48 -1.46 14.95
C PRO A 83 -18.62 -2.57 15.53
N LEU A 84 -17.68 -2.23 16.43
CA LEU A 84 -17.10 -3.09 17.48
C LEU A 84 -15.97 -2.35 18.20
N GLU A 85 -16.26 -1.82 19.40
CA GLU A 85 -15.32 -1.62 20.53
C GLU A 85 -13.88 -1.14 20.23
N ILE A 86 -13.68 -0.39 19.17
CA ILE A 86 -12.43 0.27 18.86
C ILE A 86 -12.82 1.73 18.75
N SER A 87 -12.53 2.47 19.81
CA SER A 87 -12.98 3.83 20.04
C SER A 87 -12.75 4.73 18.82
N ASP A 88 -13.55 5.81 18.73
CA ASP A 88 -13.34 7.04 17.93
C ASP A 88 -11.90 7.63 18.02
N THR A 89 -11.02 7.02 18.80
CA THR A 89 -9.62 7.39 19.03
C THR A 89 -8.64 6.44 18.35
N MET A 90 -9.05 5.26 17.88
CA MET A 90 -8.14 4.31 17.23
C MET A 90 -8.18 4.40 15.71
N GLU A 91 -9.28 4.81 15.09
CA GLU A 91 -9.37 4.95 13.63
C GLU A 91 -8.60 6.18 13.13
N ASP A 92 -8.85 7.36 13.71
CA ASP A 92 -8.08 8.58 13.43
C ASP A 92 -6.58 8.35 13.69
N ASN A 93 -6.24 7.72 14.82
CA ASN A 93 -4.84 7.38 15.12
C ASN A 93 -4.29 6.28 14.21
N PHE A 94 -5.10 5.29 13.80
CA PHE A 94 -4.65 4.24 12.89
C PHE A 94 -4.32 4.87 11.55
N PHE A 95 -5.21 5.67 10.96
CA PHE A 95 -4.97 6.29 9.68
C PHE A 95 -3.80 7.26 9.73
N ASP A 96 -3.73 8.17 10.71
CA ASP A 96 -2.63 9.12 10.79
C ASP A 96 -1.28 8.41 11.03
N VAL A 97 -1.20 7.45 11.96
CA VAL A 97 0.05 6.72 12.24
C VAL A 97 0.43 5.77 11.10
N PHE A 98 -0.54 5.09 10.50
CA PHE A 98 -0.33 4.19 9.36
C PHE A 98 0.12 4.96 8.14
N PHE A 99 -0.61 6.01 7.75
CA PHE A 99 -0.26 6.85 6.63
C PHE A 99 1.08 7.53 6.87
N ASP A 100 1.32 8.19 8.00
CA ASP A 100 2.59 8.89 8.25
C ASP A 100 3.80 7.95 8.18
N ASN A 101 3.72 6.77 8.79
CA ASN A 101 4.82 5.81 8.73
C ASN A 101 5.03 5.27 7.31
N ILE A 102 3.95 5.01 6.56
CA ILE A 102 4.02 4.51 5.19
C ILE A 102 4.59 5.57 4.25
N PHE A 103 4.03 6.78 4.26
CA PHE A 103 4.47 7.89 3.41
C PHE A 103 5.94 8.24 3.66
N THR A 104 6.39 8.20 4.90
CA THR A 104 7.74 8.60 5.27
C THR A 104 8.76 7.49 5.00
N ASP A 105 8.40 6.23 5.23
CA ASP A 105 9.37 5.13 5.17
C ASP A 105 9.41 4.40 3.82
N LEU A 106 8.38 4.44 2.98
CA LEU A 106 8.31 3.54 1.81
C LEU A 106 9.41 3.75 0.76
N ARG A 107 10.19 4.85 0.81
CA ARG A 107 11.28 5.08 -0.13
C ARG A 107 12.30 3.95 -0.09
N VAL A 108 12.51 3.31 -1.23
CA VAL A 108 13.47 2.20 -1.35
C VAL A 108 14.87 2.79 -1.51
N ASN A 109 15.66 2.74 -0.44
CA ASN A 109 17.03 3.25 -0.36
C ASN A 109 18.11 2.16 -0.47
N GLY A 110 17.73 0.91 -0.76
CA GLY A 110 18.62 -0.25 -0.79
C GLY A 110 18.23 -1.36 0.18
N GLU A 111 17.35 -1.07 1.14
CA GLU A 111 16.81 -2.04 2.12
C GLU A 111 15.66 -2.90 1.53
N ILE A 112 15.88 -3.55 0.37
CA ILE A 112 14.83 -4.24 -0.39
C ILE A 112 14.05 -5.25 0.46
N LYS A 113 14.72 -6.05 1.29
CA LYS A 113 14.05 -7.07 2.13
C LYS A 113 13.11 -6.45 3.17
N LYS A 114 13.54 -5.35 3.79
CA LYS A 114 12.73 -4.62 4.77
C LYS A 114 11.51 -4.00 4.08
N LYS A 115 11.72 -3.31 2.95
CA LYS A 115 10.64 -2.71 2.16
C LYS A 115 9.64 -3.75 1.63
N LEU A 116 10.11 -4.96 1.32
CA LEU A 116 9.22 -6.08 0.97
C LEU A 116 8.36 -6.57 2.14
N ALA A 117 8.83 -6.48 3.39
CA ALA A 117 8.03 -6.82 4.56
C ALA A 117 6.98 -5.72 4.80
N GLU A 118 7.42 -4.46 4.86
CA GLU A 118 6.54 -3.30 5.07
C GLU A 118 5.41 -3.24 4.02
N LEU A 119 5.72 -3.45 2.73
CA LEU A 119 4.68 -3.45 1.68
C LEU A 119 3.73 -4.65 1.75
N ARG A 120 4.15 -5.79 2.33
CA ARG A 120 3.25 -6.93 2.54
C ARG A 120 2.28 -6.66 3.69
N ASP A 121 2.79 -6.09 4.78
CA ASP A 121 1.96 -5.69 5.91
C ASP A 121 0.97 -4.61 5.47
N PHE A 122 1.42 -3.64 4.68
CA PHE A 122 0.56 -2.64 4.05
C PHE A 122 -0.53 -3.27 3.19
N ARG A 123 -0.15 -4.21 2.31
CA ARG A 123 -1.09 -4.93 1.43
C ARG A 123 -2.19 -5.62 2.23
N GLN A 124 -1.82 -6.29 3.33
CA GLN A 124 -2.78 -6.96 4.20
C GLN A 124 -3.77 -5.96 4.82
N ASN A 125 -3.29 -4.82 5.31
CA ASN A 125 -4.16 -3.79 5.89
C ASN A 125 -5.17 -3.24 4.86
N ILE A 126 -4.76 -3.08 3.60
CA ILE A 126 -5.67 -2.66 2.52
C ILE A 126 -6.69 -3.75 2.19
N GLU A 127 -6.32 -5.03 2.20
CA GLU A 127 -7.27 -6.12 2.03
C GLU A 127 -8.32 -6.16 3.16
N GLU A 128 -7.89 -5.96 4.41
CA GLU A 128 -8.79 -5.87 5.56
C GLU A 128 -9.75 -4.68 5.45
N LEU A 129 -9.27 -3.52 4.97
CA LEU A 129 -10.12 -2.36 4.69
C LEU A 129 -11.18 -2.67 3.62
N ILE A 130 -10.78 -3.27 2.50
CA ILE A 130 -11.71 -3.66 1.43
C ILE A 130 -12.78 -4.60 1.95
N GLN A 131 -12.42 -5.58 2.79
CA GLN A 131 -13.37 -6.51 3.39
C GLN A 131 -14.39 -5.78 4.28
N ARG A 132 -13.97 -4.78 5.05
CA ARG A 132 -14.86 -3.97 5.88
C ARG A 132 -15.81 -3.12 5.04
N LEU A 133 -15.30 -2.45 4.00
CA LEU A 133 -16.12 -1.69 3.05
C LEU A 133 -17.16 -2.59 2.39
N ASP A 134 -16.78 -3.81 2.02
CA ASP A 134 -17.71 -4.81 1.48
C ASP A 134 -18.81 -5.21 2.47
N GLN A 135 -18.48 -5.36 3.75
CA GLN A 135 -19.49 -5.65 4.78
C GLN A 135 -20.48 -4.49 4.92
N GLU A 136 -20.00 -3.25 5.03
CA GLU A 136 -20.86 -2.06 5.10
C GLU A 136 -21.75 -1.91 3.87
N ILE A 137 -21.22 -2.13 2.67
CA ILE A 137 -22.00 -2.09 1.41
C ILE A 137 -23.13 -3.11 1.42
N ASN A 138 -22.91 -4.31 1.96
CA ASN A 138 -23.92 -5.37 1.97
C ASN A 138 -25.01 -5.17 3.04
N ILE A 139 -24.79 -4.31 4.03
CA ILE A 139 -25.73 -4.01 5.12
C ILE A 139 -26.64 -2.80 4.78
N ASN A 140 -26.23 -1.94 3.85
CA ASN A 140 -26.98 -0.76 3.39
C ASN A 140 -27.74 -1.01 2.08
#